data_AF-A0A7K9TX02-F1
#
_entry.id   AF-A0A7K9TX02-F1
#
_cell.length_a   1.000
_cell.length_b   1.000
_cell.length_c   1.000
_cell.angle_alpha   90.00
_cell.angle_beta   90.00
_cell.angle_gamma   90.00
#
_symmetry.space_group_name_H-M   'P 1'
#
loop_
_entity.id
_entity.type
_entity.pdbx_description
1 polymer ?
#
loop_
_entity_poly.entity_id
_entity_poly.type
_entity_poly.pdbx_seq_one_letter_code
_entity_poly.pdbx_strand_id
1 'polypeptide(L)'
;IPNQPIDLVLEQGIWNMCSERQSTHDRLCGQADEMGYFEQVSVRVARGLMPTSLVLTLLGLVVAALGVRCWQKEPRHVLAGVAGLMLLLSGLLSLVPASWYTHDLWALPAAADSTLVVGYSLVLSYLGSCLEILGGLSLTLSFHHCCKQ
;
A
#
# COMPACT_ATOMS: atom_id res chain seq x y z
N ILE A 1 19.57 -11.31 19.03
CA ILE A 1 19.75 -11.04 20.47
C ILE A 1 19.41 -12.32 21.23
N PRO A 2 20.35 -13.01 21.89
CA PRO A 2 20.04 -14.23 22.64
C PRO A 2 19.28 -13.86 23.92
N ASN A 3 18.30 -14.68 24.34
CA ASN A 3 17.38 -14.48 25.49
C ASN A 3 16.16 -13.57 25.28
N GLN A 4 15.45 -13.67 24.15
CA GLN A 4 14.05 -13.23 24.11
C GLN A 4 13.15 -14.41 24.55
N PRO A 5 12.10 -14.17 25.36
CA PRO A 5 11.17 -15.23 25.76
C PRO A 5 10.46 -15.79 24.52
N ILE A 6 10.02 -17.04 24.62
CA ILE A 6 9.34 -17.79 23.55
C ILE A 6 8.03 -17.09 23.12
N ASP A 7 7.47 -16.25 23.99
CA ASP A 7 6.19 -15.55 23.81
C ASP A 7 6.32 -14.17 23.15
N LEU A 8 7.50 -13.82 22.62
CA LEU A 8 7.73 -12.50 22.00
C LEU A 8 7.42 -12.53 20.51
N VAL A 9 6.47 -11.71 20.09
CA VAL A 9 6.15 -11.46 18.68
C VAL A 9 6.72 -10.10 18.28
N LEU A 10 7.53 -10.08 17.21
CA LEU A 10 8.10 -8.86 16.66
C LEU A 10 7.35 -8.45 15.39
N GLU A 11 6.59 -7.37 15.51
CA GLU A 11 5.82 -6.78 14.41
C GLU A 11 6.65 -5.69 13.72
N GLN A 12 7.09 -5.99 12.50
CA GLN A 12 7.89 -5.09 11.68
C GLN A 12 6.98 -4.26 10.77
N GLY A 13 6.74 -3.00 11.16
CA GLY A 13 6.00 -2.04 10.34
C GLY A 13 6.92 -1.18 9.47
N ILE A 14 6.35 -0.54 8.45
CA ILE A 14 7.09 0.37 7.55
C ILE A 14 7.69 1.57 8.31
N TRP A 15 6.97 2.10 9.31
CA TRP A 15 7.35 3.33 10.02
C TRP A 15 7.87 3.09 11.43
N ASN A 16 7.43 2.02 12.08
CA ASN A 16 7.78 1.67 13.45
C ASN A 16 7.84 0.16 13.60
N MET A 17 8.74 -0.30 14.48
CA MET A 17 8.80 -1.67 14.95
C MET A 17 8.18 -1.76 16.34
N CYS A 18 7.35 -2.78 16.55
CA CYS A 18 6.75 -3.06 17.86
C CYS A 18 7.04 -4.49 18.27
N SER A 19 7.31 -4.70 19.54
CA SER A 19 7.39 -6.03 20.16
C SER A 19 6.23 -6.22 21.12
N GLU A 20 5.51 -7.32 20.99
CA GLU A 20 4.43 -7.71 21.89
C GLU A 20 4.82 -8.98 22.64
N ARG A 21 4.57 -9.00 23.96
CA ARG A 21 4.62 -10.26 24.74
C ARG A 21 3.22 -10.85 24.79
N GLN A 22 3.02 -12.00 24.16
CA GLN A 22 1.72 -12.69 24.09
C GLN A 22 1.14 -12.96 25.49
N SER A 23 2.00 -13.24 26.47
CA SER A 23 1.60 -13.62 27.83
C SER A 23 1.11 -12.47 28.71
N THR A 24 1.61 -11.24 28.50
CA THR A 24 1.21 -10.06 29.28
C THR A 24 0.45 -9.01 28.47
N HIS A 25 0.36 -9.17 27.15
CA HIS A 25 -0.14 -8.16 26.21
C HIS A 25 0.55 -6.79 26.35
N ASP A 26 1.80 -6.79 26.84
CA ASP A 26 2.61 -5.57 26.86
C ASP A 26 3.15 -5.32 25.45
N ARG A 27 2.66 -4.24 24.83
CA ARG A 27 3.10 -3.77 23.51
C ARG A 27 4.05 -2.59 23.65
N LEU A 28 5.31 -2.81 23.30
CA LEU A 28 6.35 -1.79 23.27
C LEU A 28 6.65 -1.43 21.82
N CYS A 29 6.50 -0.16 21.45
CA CYS A 29 6.76 0.35 20.10
C CYS A 29 7.91 1.36 20.11
N GLY A 30 8.57 1.53 18.96
CA GLY A 30 9.73 2.41 18.83
C GLY A 30 11.05 1.73 19.17
N GLN A 31 11.12 0.41 18.97
CA GLN A 31 12.33 -0.37 19.18
C GLN A 31 13.43 0.07 18.18
N ALA A 32 14.68 0.12 18.65
CA ALA A 32 15.81 0.50 17.82
C ALA A 32 16.02 -0.50 16.67
N ASP A 33 16.38 0.02 15.49
CA ASP A 33 16.67 -0.79 14.30
C ASP A 33 18.09 -1.38 14.38
N GLU A 34 18.23 -2.42 15.20
CA GLU A 34 19.50 -3.12 15.43
C GLU A 34 19.96 -3.93 14.19
N MET A 35 19.05 -4.25 13.25
CA MET A 35 19.34 -5.11 12.10
C MET A 35 19.31 -4.37 10.75
N GLY A 36 19.16 -3.04 10.76
CA GLY A 36 19.13 -2.22 9.55
C GLY A 36 17.93 -2.48 8.63
N TYR A 37 16.78 -2.88 9.20
CA TYR A 37 15.54 -3.14 8.47
C TYR A 37 15.06 -1.90 7.69
N PHE A 38 15.17 -0.70 8.26
CA PHE A 38 14.72 0.54 7.61
C PHE A 38 15.66 1.03 6.50
N GLU A 39 16.92 0.60 6.52
CA GLU A 39 17.90 0.91 5.48
C GLU A 39 17.73 0.04 4.22
N GLN A 40 16.93 -1.02 4.30
CA GLN A 40 16.65 -1.87 3.14
C GLN A 40 15.92 -1.10 2.04
N VAL A 41 16.36 -1.33 0.80
CA VAL A 41 15.81 -0.67 -0.39
C VAL A 41 14.30 -0.90 -0.50
N SER A 42 13.83 -2.11 -0.22
CA SER A 42 12.41 -2.47 -0.28
C SER A 42 11.56 -1.62 0.67
N VAL A 43 12.02 -1.40 1.91
CA VAL A 43 11.32 -0.58 2.91
C VAL A 43 11.40 0.90 2.57
N ARG A 44 12.55 1.39 2.09
CA ARG A 44 12.73 2.78 1.66
C ARG A 44 11.83 3.13 0.47
N VAL A 45 11.75 2.25 -0.51
CA VAL A 45 10.85 2.41 -1.67
C VAL A 45 9.39 2.38 -1.20
N ALA A 46 9.00 1.45 -0.32
CA ALA A 46 7.65 1.42 0.23
C ALA A 46 7.27 2.71 0.99
N ARG A 47 8.20 3.28 1.77
CA ARG A 47 8.01 4.57 2.47
C ARG A 47 7.76 5.75 1.52
N GLY A 48 8.34 5.72 0.33
CA GLY A 48 8.09 6.73 -0.70
C GLY A 48 6.78 6.48 -1.44
N LEU A 49 6.56 5.24 -1.89
CA LEU A 49 5.45 4.90 -2.77
C LEU A 49 4.08 4.93 -2.07
N MET A 50 3.98 4.44 -0.83
CA MET A 50 2.71 4.38 -0.08
C MET A 50 2.04 5.76 0.14
N PRO A 51 2.73 6.80 0.63
CA PRO A 51 2.11 8.12 0.75
C PRO A 51 1.84 8.75 -0.62
N THR A 52 2.68 8.50 -1.63
CA THR A 52 2.45 9.05 -2.97
C THR A 52 1.22 8.44 -3.65
N SER A 53 0.97 7.14 -3.50
CA SER A 53 -0.25 6.51 -4.01
C SER A 53 -1.47 7.06 -3.27
N LEU A 54 -1.41 7.21 -1.95
CA LEU A 54 -2.51 7.82 -1.19
C LEU A 54 -2.88 9.23 -1.70
N VAL A 55 -1.89 10.09 -1.94
CA VAL A 55 -2.13 11.43 -2.51
C VAL A 55 -2.74 11.33 -3.91
N LEU A 56 -2.25 10.40 -4.73
CA LEU A 56 -2.74 10.20 -6.09
C LEU A 56 -4.18 9.69 -6.11
N THR A 57 -4.54 8.79 -5.20
CA THR A 57 -5.92 8.31 -4.99
C THR A 57 -6.85 9.44 -4.59
N LEU A 58 -6.44 10.29 -3.63
CA LEU A 58 -7.23 11.46 -3.21
C LEU A 58 -7.47 12.44 -4.36
N LEU A 59 -6.42 12.76 -5.13
CA LEU A 59 -6.54 13.62 -6.31
C LEU A 59 -7.45 12.97 -7.37
N GLY A 60 -7.28 11.67 -7.64
CA GLY A 60 -8.12 10.91 -8.56
C GLY A 60 -9.60 10.94 -8.16
N LEU A 61 -9.91 10.76 -6.87
CA LEU A 61 -11.27 10.85 -6.34
C LEU A 61 -11.87 12.25 -6.48
N VAL A 62 -11.10 13.30 -6.21
CA VAL A 62 -11.56 14.69 -6.39
C VAL A 62 -11.86 14.98 -7.87
N VAL A 63 -10.97 14.57 -8.78
CA VAL A 63 -11.18 14.75 -10.23
C VAL A 63 -12.37 13.91 -10.72
N ALA A 64 -12.53 12.68 -10.21
CA ALA A 64 -13.67 11.83 -10.52
C ALA A 64 -14.98 12.51 -10.10
N ALA A 65 -15.07 13.03 -8.87
CA ALA A 65 -16.23 13.73 -8.36
C ALA A 65 -16.60 14.98 -9.18
N LEU A 66 -15.59 15.69 -9.71
CA LEU A 66 -15.81 16.82 -10.61
C LEU A 66 -16.24 16.39 -12.01
N GLY A 67 -15.80 15.22 -12.48
CA GLY A 67 -16.14 14.64 -13.78
C GLY A 67 -17.57 14.08 -13.85
N VAL A 68 -18.04 13.44 -12.78
CA VAL A 68 -19.35 12.74 -12.70
C VAL A 68 -20.45 13.57 -12.00
N ARG A 69 -20.40 14.89 -12.11
CA ARG A 69 -21.41 15.76 -11.46
C ARG A 69 -22.83 15.36 -11.87
N CYS A 70 -23.60 14.79 -10.93
CA CYS A 70 -24.99 14.33 -11.14
C CYS A 70 -25.97 15.43 -11.57
N TRP A 71 -25.60 16.72 -11.44
CA TRP A 71 -26.46 17.85 -11.79
C TRP A 71 -26.16 18.45 -13.18
N GLN A 72 -25.12 17.97 -13.87
CA GLN A 72 -24.78 18.42 -15.22
C GLN A 72 -25.36 17.46 -16.26
N LYS A 73 -25.93 18.01 -17.33
CA LYS A 73 -26.59 17.24 -18.40
C LYS A 73 -25.61 16.43 -19.25
N GLU A 74 -24.36 16.89 -19.33
CA GLU A 74 -23.27 16.21 -20.03
C GLU A 74 -22.09 15.94 -19.07
N PRO A 75 -21.71 14.67 -18.85
CA PRO A 75 -20.55 14.33 -18.05
C PRO A 75 -19.27 14.74 -18.79
N ARG A 76 -18.29 15.30 -18.06
CA ARG A 76 -17.00 15.68 -18.65
C ARG A 76 -16.13 14.43 -18.80
N HIS A 77 -16.32 13.70 -19.91
CA HIS A 77 -15.64 12.43 -20.21
C HIS A 77 -14.12 12.49 -20.08
N VAL A 78 -13.50 13.62 -20.45
CA VAL A 78 -12.05 13.85 -20.30
C VAL A 78 -11.63 13.84 -18.82
N LEU A 79 -12.37 14.51 -17.93
CA LEU A 79 -12.05 14.49 -16.49
C LEU A 79 -12.25 13.10 -15.89
N ALA A 80 -13.31 12.39 -16.28
CA ALA A 80 -13.55 11.02 -15.81
C ALA A 80 -12.42 10.07 -16.27
N GLY A 81 -11.96 10.21 -17.52
CA GLY A 81 -10.82 9.45 -18.03
C GLY A 81 -9.50 9.77 -17.28
N VAL A 82 -9.20 11.06 -17.06
CA VAL A 82 -8.01 11.49 -16.31
C VAL A 82 -8.04 10.97 -14.88
N ALA A 83 -9.19 11.03 -14.20
CA ALA A 83 -9.37 10.46 -12.87
C ALA A 83 -9.09 8.95 -12.85
N GLY A 84 -9.60 8.21 -13.84
CA GLY A 84 -9.33 6.78 -13.97
C GLY A 84 -7.83 6.47 -14.13
N LEU A 85 -7.11 7.28 -14.91
CA LEU A 85 -5.66 7.11 -15.09
C LEU A 85 -4.89 7.37 -13.80
N MET A 86 -5.27 8.39 -13.02
CA MET A 86 -4.67 8.66 -11.71
C MET A 86 -4.90 7.49 -10.74
N LEU A 87 -6.13 6.96 -10.68
CA LEU A 87 -6.45 5.80 -9.82
C LEU A 87 -5.72 4.53 -10.24
N LEU A 88 -5.57 4.28 -11.55
CA LEU A 88 -4.78 3.15 -12.07
C LEU A 88 -3.32 3.25 -11.68
N LEU A 89 -2.71 4.41 -11.90
CA LEU A 89 -1.32 4.66 -11.53
C LEU A 89 -1.14 4.51 -10.02
N SER A 90 -2.10 4.98 -9.22
CA SER A 90 -2.06 4.83 -7.77
C SER A 90 -2.05 3.37 -7.32
N GLY A 91 -2.97 2.56 -7.85
CA GLY A 91 -3.04 1.14 -7.53
C GLY A 91 -1.77 0.38 -7.93
N LEU A 92 -1.15 0.73 -9.06
CA LEU A 92 0.15 0.17 -9.46
C LEU A 92 1.28 0.59 -8.50
N LEU A 93 1.33 1.86 -8.10
CA LEU A 93 2.33 2.37 -7.14
C LEU A 93 2.22 1.69 -5.77
N SER A 94 1.01 1.29 -5.35
CA SER A 94 0.76 0.54 -4.12
C SER A 94 1.12 -0.95 -4.26
N LEU A 95 0.89 -1.54 -5.44
CA LEU A 95 1.11 -2.96 -5.71
C LEU A 95 2.60 -3.32 -5.88
N VAL A 96 3.40 -2.44 -6.49
CA VAL A 96 4.84 -2.65 -6.70
C VAL A 96 5.61 -2.90 -5.39
N PRO A 97 5.54 -2.04 -4.34
CA PRO A 97 6.27 -2.27 -3.10
C PRO A 97 5.72 -3.49 -2.34
N ALA A 98 4.40 -3.75 -2.39
CA ALA A 98 3.81 -4.94 -1.77
C ALA A 98 4.33 -6.23 -2.41
N SER A 99 4.34 -6.30 -3.74
CA SER A 99 4.84 -7.46 -4.48
C SER A 99 6.34 -7.68 -4.31
N TRP A 100 7.12 -6.60 -4.35
CA TRP A 100 8.55 -6.65 -4.08
C TRP A 100 8.81 -7.16 -2.65
N TYR A 101 8.11 -6.63 -1.65
CA TYR A 101 8.25 -7.06 -0.26
C TYR A 101 7.91 -8.54 -0.07
N THR A 102 6.85 -9.04 -0.71
CA THR A 102 6.52 -10.47 -0.67
C THR A 102 7.54 -11.34 -1.39
N HIS A 103 8.17 -10.84 -2.46
CA HIS A 103 9.17 -11.57 -3.19
C HIS A 103 10.46 -11.74 -2.38
N ASP A 104 10.90 -10.68 -1.69
CA ASP A 104 12.11 -10.70 -0.86
C ASP A 104 11.87 -11.20 0.57
N LEU A 105 10.65 -11.64 0.90
CA LEU A 105 10.27 -12.00 2.27
C LEU A 105 11.23 -13.05 2.90
N TRP A 106 11.75 -13.97 2.09
CA TRP A 106 12.71 -15.01 2.51
C TRP A 106 14.18 -14.55 2.54
N ALA A 107 14.49 -13.40 1.94
CA ALA A 107 15.82 -12.78 1.95
C ALA A 107 15.98 -11.74 3.07
N LEU A 108 14.90 -11.41 3.80
CA LEU A 108 14.97 -10.50 4.94
C LEU A 108 15.69 -11.15 6.13
N PRO A 109 16.54 -10.39 6.86
CA PRO A 109 17.21 -10.88 8.05
C PRO A 109 16.18 -11.15 9.14
N ALA A 110 15.89 -12.43 9.36
CA ALA A 110 15.08 -12.93 10.47
C ALA A 110 16.00 -13.56 11.53
N ALA A 111 15.53 -13.65 12.78
CA ALA A 111 16.26 -14.41 13.78
C ALA A 111 16.27 -15.89 13.39
N ALA A 112 17.40 -16.58 13.63
CA ALA A 112 17.65 -17.95 13.15
C ALA A 112 16.61 -19.01 13.62
N ASP A 113 15.80 -18.69 14.62
CA ASP A 113 14.72 -19.55 15.17
C ASP A 113 13.31 -18.90 15.08
N SER A 114 13.13 -17.81 14.34
CA SER A 114 11.83 -17.13 14.23
C SER A 114 11.03 -17.58 13.01
N THR A 115 9.75 -17.89 13.19
CA THR A 115 8.80 -18.08 12.08
C THR A 115 8.35 -16.74 11.53
N LEU A 116 8.66 -16.47 10.26
CA LEU A 116 8.22 -15.25 9.59
C LEU A 116 6.79 -15.44 9.06
N VAL A 117 5.87 -14.58 9.46
CA VAL A 117 4.46 -14.62 9.05
C VAL A 117 4.11 -13.35 8.28
N VAL A 118 3.28 -13.50 7.26
CA VAL A 118 2.83 -12.37 6.43
C VAL A 118 1.85 -11.51 7.23
N GLY A 119 2.14 -10.21 7.35
CA GLY A 119 1.26 -9.27 8.06
C GLY A 119 -0.05 -9.02 7.32
N TYR A 120 -1.15 -8.85 8.07
CA TYR A 120 -2.47 -8.55 7.53
C TYR A 120 -2.50 -7.27 6.66
N SER A 121 -1.62 -6.31 6.93
CA SER A 121 -1.50 -5.06 6.16
C SER A 121 -1.13 -5.30 4.68
N LEU A 122 -0.35 -6.35 4.37
CA LEU A 122 -0.02 -6.71 2.99
C LEU A 122 -1.25 -7.19 2.24
N VAL A 123 -2.08 -8.03 2.87
CA VAL A 123 -3.33 -8.52 2.27
C VAL A 123 -4.27 -7.36 1.96
N LEU A 124 -4.41 -6.41 2.90
CA LEU A 124 -5.18 -5.20 2.70
C LEU A 124 -4.64 -4.34 1.55
N SER A 125 -3.31 -4.24 1.43
CA SER A 125 -2.67 -3.52 0.32
C SER A 125 -2.97 -4.15 -1.04
N TYR A 126 -2.93 -5.48 -1.14
CA TYR A 126 -3.30 -6.19 -2.38
C TYR A 126 -4.77 -5.97 -2.74
N LEU A 127 -5.67 -6.11 -1.78
CA LEU A 127 -7.10 -5.88 -2.00
C LEU A 127 -7.37 -4.43 -2.43
N GLY A 128 -6.80 -3.46 -1.73
CA GLY A 128 -6.92 -2.03 -2.06
C GLY A 128 -6.40 -1.73 -3.47
N SER A 129 -5.21 -2.22 -3.82
CA SER A 129 -4.60 -2.00 -5.13
C SER A 129 -5.45 -2.61 -6.25
N CYS A 130 -5.98 -3.81 -6.07
CA CYS A 130 -6.87 -4.46 -7.04
C CYS A 130 -8.16 -3.64 -7.26
N LEU A 131 -8.77 -3.12 -6.18
CA LEU A 131 -9.96 -2.30 -6.27
C LEU A 131 -9.68 -0.96 -6.97
N GLU A 132 -8.56 -0.30 -6.67
CA GLU A 132 -8.13 0.92 -7.34
C GLU A 132 -7.87 0.69 -8.84
N ILE A 133 -7.22 -0.42 -9.19
CA ILE A 133 -6.95 -0.77 -10.59
C ILE A 133 -8.25 -1.03 -11.34
N LEU A 134 -9.14 -1.86 -10.80
CA LEU A 134 -10.43 -2.17 -11.45
C LEU A 134 -11.30 -0.91 -11.59
N GLY A 135 -11.38 -0.10 -10.54
CA GLY A 135 -12.09 1.17 -10.55
C GLY A 135 -11.49 2.15 -11.56
N GLY A 136 -10.18 2.32 -11.55
CA GLY A 136 -9.47 3.19 -12.48
C GLY A 136 -9.63 2.77 -13.94
N LEU A 137 -9.52 1.46 -14.24
CA LEU A 137 -9.78 0.90 -15.57
C LEU A 137 -11.19 1.26 -16.06
N SER A 138 -12.20 1.04 -15.22
CA SER A 138 -13.59 1.37 -15.57
C SER A 138 -13.78 2.85 -15.93
N LEU A 139 -13.13 3.76 -15.20
CA LEU A 139 -13.19 5.20 -15.43
C LEU A 139 -12.41 5.60 -16.70
N THR A 140 -11.24 5.00 -16.95
CA THR A 140 -10.44 5.30 -18.15
C THR A 140 -11.16 4.98 -19.46
N LEU A 141 -12.07 4.00 -19.47
CA LEU A 141 -12.89 3.68 -20.65
C LEU A 141 -13.76 4.86 -21.10
N SER A 142 -14.01 5.85 -20.23
CA SER A 142 -14.71 7.10 -20.58
C SER A 142 -13.99 7.90 -21.68
N PHE A 143 -12.67 7.75 -21.83
CA PHE A 143 -11.93 8.37 -22.94
C PHE A 143 -12.41 7.88 -24.31
N HIS A 144 -12.76 6.60 -24.42
CA HIS A 144 -13.20 6.02 -25.69
C HIS A 144 -14.55 6.58 -26.15
N HIS A 145 -15.41 7.02 -25.23
CA HIS A 145 -16.66 7.69 -25.58
C HIS A 145 -16.41 9.11 -26.11
N CYS A 146 -15.41 9.81 -25.60
CA CYS A 146 -14.99 11.13 -26.07
C CYS A 146 -14.41 11.10 -27.50
N CYS A 147 -13.78 10.01 -27.93
CA CYS A 147 -13.21 9.88 -29.29
C CYS A 147 -14.24 9.48 -30.36
N LYS A 148 -15.46 9.09 -29.97
CA LYS A 148 -16.53 8.73 -30.91
C LYS A 148 -17.51 9.87 -31.24
N GLN A 149 -17.36 11.01 -30.57
CA GLN A 149 -18.16 12.22 -30.76
C GLN A 149 -17.39 13.22 -31.63
#